data_AF-A0ABD5YNU4-F1
#
_entry.id   AF-A0ABD5YNU4-F1
#
_cell.length_a   1.000
_cell.length_b   1.000
_cell.length_c   1.000
_cell.angle_alpha   90.00
_cell.angle_beta   90.00
_cell.angle_gamma   90.00
#
_symmetry.space_group_name_H-M   'P 1'
#
loop_
_entity.id
_entity.type
_entity.pdbx_description
1 polymer ?
#
loop_
_entity_poly.entity_id
_entity_poly.type
_entity_poly.pdbx_seq_one_letter_code
_entity_poly.pdbx_strand_id
1 'polypeptide(L)'
;MEYWLVIRWLVVYLFLFAAGLPIAAVICPRLADRGAGIALPVSLAVIGIVGYWVGRLSFGWVALGAGLFVLGGLSVSIYLRTPVDIERRPAIEAAVVFTLAFLFLVAVRAVDPAVHPSGGEKFLDYGLLGSLLRAPTLPPEDMWFAGEPVKYYYGGHMLSALLTELTFTEARYAYNLALAGFYAMLVTAAYGQQDRSEHRLVRLGPLLARSVLFLSALRVTCRRRFGHCCGLFPMR
;
A
#
# COMPACT_ATOMS: atom_id res chain seq x y z
N MET A 1 5.17 22.15 -15.46
CA MET A 1 4.96 21.15 -14.40
C MET A 1 4.21 21.82 -13.26
N GLU A 2 2.98 21.41 -13.00
CA GLU A 2 2.19 21.92 -11.89
C GLU A 2 2.64 21.26 -10.58
N TYR A 3 3.84 21.59 -10.10
CA TYR A 3 4.42 21.01 -8.89
C TYR A 3 3.54 21.19 -7.65
N TRP A 4 2.70 22.22 -7.65
CA TRP A 4 1.73 22.45 -6.58
C TRP A 4 0.74 21.27 -6.44
N LEU A 5 0.36 20.60 -7.54
CA LEU A 5 -0.51 19.41 -7.50
C LEU A 5 0.13 18.26 -6.74
N VAL A 6 1.44 18.04 -6.96
CA VAL A 6 2.21 17.01 -6.26
C VAL A 6 2.17 17.26 -4.75
N ILE A 7 2.37 18.51 -4.34
CA ILE A 7 2.32 18.91 -2.93
C ILE A 7 0.90 18.73 -2.37
N ARG A 8 -0.15 19.13 -3.10
CA ARG A 8 -1.54 18.95 -2.65
C ARG A 8 -1.86 17.47 -2.42
N TRP A 9 -1.51 16.60 -3.35
CA TRP A 9 -1.74 15.16 -3.22
C TRP A 9 -0.94 14.56 -2.08
N LEU A 10 0.33 14.95 -1.91
CA LEU A 10 1.15 14.50 -0.79
C LEU A 10 0.52 14.89 0.56
N VAL A 11 0.08 16.15 0.71
CA VAL A 11 -0.58 16.63 1.92
C VAL A 11 -1.86 15.84 2.20
N VAL A 12 -2.67 15.58 1.18
CA VAL A 12 -3.90 14.79 1.32
C VAL A 12 -3.59 13.35 1.74
N TYR A 13 -2.59 12.72 1.14
CA TYR A 13 -2.16 11.39 1.56
C TYR A 13 -1.64 11.36 2.99
N LEU A 14 -0.84 12.34 3.40
CA LEU A 14 -0.32 12.42 4.78
C LEU A 14 -1.44 12.71 5.79
N PHE A 15 -2.44 13.52 5.41
CA PHE A 15 -3.64 13.75 6.22
C PHE A 15 -4.45 12.46 6.40
N LEU A 16 -4.73 11.75 5.31
CA LEU A 16 -5.44 10.47 5.36
C LEU A 16 -4.63 9.42 6.14
N PHE A 17 -3.31 9.36 5.94
CA PHE A 17 -2.41 8.52 6.72
C PHE A 17 -2.56 8.77 8.23
N ALA A 18 -2.52 10.04 8.65
CA ALA A 18 -2.68 10.41 10.06
C ALA A 18 -4.06 10.01 10.60
N ALA A 19 -5.13 10.20 9.82
CA ALA A 19 -6.47 9.76 10.19
C ALA A 19 -6.58 8.23 10.32
N GLY A 20 -5.79 7.47 9.54
CA GLY A 20 -5.73 6.01 9.59
C GLY A 20 -4.94 5.42 10.75
N LEU A 21 -4.02 6.18 11.36
CA LEU A 21 -3.12 5.65 12.40
C LEU A 21 -3.85 5.00 13.58
N PRO A 22 -4.89 5.62 14.19
CA PRO A 22 -5.60 4.99 15.31
C PRO A 22 -6.27 3.68 14.90
N ILE A 23 -6.86 3.64 13.70
CA ILE A 23 -7.56 2.46 13.17
C ILE A 23 -6.56 1.34 12.91
N ALA A 24 -5.45 1.64 12.23
CA ALA A 24 -4.43 0.66 11.90
C ALA A 24 -3.73 0.07 13.13
N ALA A 25 -3.50 0.89 14.16
CA ALA A 25 -2.93 0.44 15.42
C ALA A 25 -3.84 -0.52 16.19
N VAL A 26 -5.17 -0.44 16.01
CA VAL A 26 -6.12 -1.42 16.58
C VAL A 26 -6.19 -2.71 15.76
N ILE A 27 -6.17 -2.62 14.42
CA ILE A 27 -6.28 -3.79 13.54
C ILE A 27 -4.98 -4.61 13.54
N CYS A 28 -3.83 -3.93 13.57
CA CYS A 28 -2.51 -4.53 13.41
C CYS A 28 -1.53 -4.20 14.57
N PRO A 29 -1.93 -4.34 15.84
CA PRO A 29 -1.08 -3.99 16.99
C PRO A 29 0.16 -4.88 17.11
N ARG A 30 0.15 -6.04 16.44
CA ARG A 30 1.23 -7.03 16.48
C ARG A 30 2.30 -6.81 15.41
N LEU A 31 2.11 -5.86 14.49
CA LEU A 31 3.13 -5.52 13.51
C LEU A 31 4.30 -4.77 14.17
N ALA A 32 5.49 -4.85 13.58
CA ALA A 32 6.69 -4.23 14.15
C ALA A 32 6.55 -2.70 14.24
N ASP A 33 5.92 -2.11 13.24
CA ASP A 33 5.59 -0.68 13.14
C ASP A 33 4.25 -0.31 13.80
N ARG A 34 3.63 -1.23 14.55
CA ARG A 34 2.27 -1.12 15.13
C ARG A 34 1.20 -0.70 14.12
N GLY A 35 1.35 -1.07 12.84
CA GLY A 35 0.38 -0.78 11.79
C GLY A 35 0.58 0.57 11.09
N ALA A 36 1.63 1.34 11.42
CA ALA A 36 1.91 2.61 10.76
C ALA A 36 1.99 2.47 9.23
N GLY A 37 2.71 1.48 8.71
CA GLY A 37 2.91 1.28 7.27
C GLY A 37 1.66 0.92 6.48
N ILE A 38 0.58 0.49 7.15
CA ILE A 38 -0.72 0.20 6.51
C ILE A 38 -1.79 1.25 6.81
N ALA A 39 -1.48 2.32 7.55
CA ALA A 39 -2.45 3.33 7.98
C ALA A 39 -3.15 4.04 6.80
N LEU A 40 -2.42 4.36 5.75
CA LEU A 40 -3.00 4.96 4.55
C LEU A 40 -3.88 3.97 3.75
N PRO A 41 -3.43 2.73 3.46
CA PRO A 41 -4.30 1.68 2.92
C PRO A 41 -5.60 1.47 3.71
N VAL A 42 -5.52 1.46 5.05
CA VAL A 42 -6.69 1.34 5.93
C VAL A 42 -7.65 2.52 5.72
N SER A 43 -7.13 3.73 5.62
CA SER A 43 -7.95 4.93 5.38
C SER A 43 -8.67 4.86 4.03
N LEU A 44 -7.96 4.46 2.98
CA LEU A 44 -8.56 4.30 1.66
C LEU A 44 -9.52 3.11 1.61
N ALA A 45 -9.30 2.05 2.37
CA ALA A 45 -10.26 0.95 2.48
C ALA A 45 -11.58 1.42 3.10
N VAL A 46 -11.54 2.23 4.17
CA VAL A 46 -12.74 2.82 4.77
C VAL A 46 -13.47 3.73 3.77
N ILE A 47 -12.74 4.66 3.14
CA ILE A 47 -13.32 5.57 2.14
C ILE A 47 -13.89 4.80 0.95
N GLY A 48 -13.18 3.77 0.46
CA GLY A 48 -13.58 2.95 -0.68
C GLY A 48 -14.81 2.10 -0.40
N ILE A 49 -14.86 1.42 0.76
CA ILE A 49 -16.00 0.59 1.12
C ILE A 49 -17.25 1.44 1.30
N VAL A 50 -17.15 2.53 2.06
CA VAL A 50 -18.28 3.45 2.27
C VAL A 50 -18.67 4.12 0.95
N GLY A 51 -17.69 4.60 0.19
CA GLY A 51 -17.90 5.26 -1.08
C GLY A 51 -18.53 4.35 -2.13
N TYR A 52 -18.22 3.04 -2.13
CA TYR A 52 -18.87 2.06 -2.99
C TYR A 52 -20.36 1.92 -2.64
N TRP A 53 -20.69 1.70 -1.37
CA TRP A 53 -22.07 1.48 -0.95
C TRP A 53 -22.94 2.73 -1.06
N VAL A 54 -22.41 3.89 -0.65
CA VAL A 54 -23.11 5.18 -0.81
C VAL A 54 -23.19 5.57 -2.29
N GLY A 55 -22.14 5.28 -3.06
CA GLY A 55 -22.07 5.53 -4.49
C GLY A 55 -23.14 4.83 -5.32
N ARG A 56 -23.70 3.72 -4.82
CA ARG A 56 -24.86 3.05 -5.44
C ARG A 56 -26.13 3.92 -5.43
N LEU A 57 -26.18 4.93 -4.56
CA LEU A 57 -27.29 5.89 -4.45
C LEU A 57 -26.88 7.28 -4.96
N SER A 58 -25.68 7.75 -4.61
CA SER A 58 -25.13 9.02 -5.07
C SER A 58 -23.60 8.98 -4.98
N PHE A 59 -22.95 9.01 -6.14
CA PHE A 59 -21.50 9.02 -6.26
C PHE A 59 -20.93 10.46 -6.26
N GLY A 60 -19.60 10.59 -6.27
CA GLY A 60 -18.92 11.88 -6.16
C GLY A 60 -18.86 12.40 -4.73
N TRP A 61 -19.22 13.67 -4.52
CA TRP A 61 -19.07 14.37 -3.24
C TRP A 61 -19.84 13.75 -2.07
N VAL A 62 -21.01 13.16 -2.31
CA VAL A 62 -21.81 12.52 -1.26
C VAL A 62 -21.12 11.25 -0.76
N ALA A 63 -20.70 10.39 -1.68
CA ALA A 63 -19.93 9.18 -1.37
C ALA A 63 -18.60 9.50 -0.68
N LEU A 64 -17.86 10.50 -1.18
CA LEU A 64 -16.62 10.98 -0.59
C LEU A 64 -16.84 11.52 0.84
N GLY A 65 -17.82 12.40 1.01
CA GLY A 65 -18.15 13.01 2.30
C GLY A 65 -18.56 11.98 3.34
N ALA A 66 -19.37 10.98 2.96
CA ALA A 66 -19.73 9.87 3.83
C ALA A 66 -18.49 9.04 4.23
N GLY A 67 -17.60 8.73 3.28
CA GLY A 67 -16.36 8.02 3.55
C GLY A 67 -15.44 8.75 4.53
N LEU A 68 -15.26 10.06 4.33
CA LEU A 68 -14.47 10.91 5.22
C LEU A 68 -15.09 11.05 6.61
N PHE A 69 -16.43 11.16 6.68
CA PHE A 69 -17.16 11.21 7.94
C PHE A 69 -16.96 9.93 8.75
N VAL A 70 -17.09 8.76 8.13
CA VAL A 70 -16.87 7.47 8.79
C VAL A 70 -15.40 7.32 9.20
N LEU A 71 -14.46 7.67 8.33
CA LEU A 71 -13.02 7.63 8.65
C LEU A 71 -12.69 8.51 9.87
N GLY A 72 -13.13 9.77 9.85
CA GLY A 72 -12.91 10.71 10.95
C GLY A 72 -13.59 10.26 12.25
N GLY A 73 -14.84 9.80 12.17
CA GLY A 73 -15.60 9.30 13.31
C GLY A 73 -14.94 8.06 13.95
N LEU A 74 -14.48 7.10 13.15
CA LEU A 74 -13.75 5.93 13.64
C LEU A 74 -12.41 6.33 14.26
N SER A 75 -11.65 7.19 13.58
CA SER A 75 -10.34 7.67 14.04
C SER A 75 -10.44 8.36 15.40
N VAL A 76 -11.36 9.33 15.53
CA VAL A 76 -11.60 10.07 16.78
C VAL A 76 -12.15 9.16 17.87
N SER A 77 -13.13 8.30 17.56
CA SER A 77 -13.72 7.38 18.54
C SER A 77 -12.67 6.42 19.10
N ILE A 78 -11.81 5.85 18.26
CA ILE A 78 -10.74 4.94 18.70
C ILE A 78 -9.71 5.70 19.54
N TYR A 79 -9.28 6.88 19.08
CA TYR A 79 -8.31 7.69 19.79
C TYR A 79 -8.78 8.09 21.20
N LEU A 80 -10.08 8.39 21.37
CA LEU A 80 -10.64 8.82 22.65
C LEU A 80 -11.05 7.68 23.58
N ARG A 81 -11.42 6.51 23.05
CA ARG A 81 -12.02 5.41 23.84
C ARG A 81 -11.11 4.22 24.05
N THR A 82 -10.07 4.08 23.25
CA THR A 82 -9.17 2.93 23.29
C THR A 82 -7.76 3.42 23.67
N PRO A 83 -7.08 2.76 24.62
CA PRO A 83 -5.68 3.07 24.92
C PRO A 83 -4.79 2.59 23.77
N VAL A 84 -4.73 3.38 22.70
CA VAL A 84 -3.89 3.13 21.53
C VAL A 84 -2.61 3.94 21.68
N ASP A 85 -1.48 3.25 21.74
CA ASP A 85 -0.18 3.90 21.77
C ASP A 85 0.38 4.01 20.35
N ILE A 86 0.17 5.20 19.76
CA ILE A 86 0.69 5.59 18.45
C ILE A 86 2.15 6.01 18.64
N GLU A 87 3.06 5.07 18.39
CA GLU A 87 4.49 5.37 18.45
C GLU A 87 4.87 6.37 17.35
N ARG A 88 5.46 7.51 17.77
CA ARG A 88 5.84 8.58 16.83
C ARG A 88 6.91 8.14 15.85
N ARG A 89 7.87 7.32 16.29
CA ARG A 89 9.02 6.94 15.47
C ARG A 89 8.61 6.09 14.26
N PRO A 90 7.90 4.95 14.41
CA PRO A 90 7.41 4.18 13.26
C PRO A 90 6.47 4.99 12.35
N ALA A 91 5.63 5.88 12.92
CA ALA A 91 4.75 6.73 12.14
C ALA A 91 5.52 7.74 11.26
N ILE A 92 6.57 8.37 11.80
CA ILE A 92 7.44 9.28 11.05
C ILE A 92 8.24 8.52 10.00
N GLU A 93 8.82 7.37 10.35
CA GLU A 93 9.56 6.51 9.41
C GLU A 93 8.66 6.09 8.23
N ALA A 94 7.44 5.62 8.51
CA ALA A 94 6.46 5.29 7.48
C ALA A 94 6.08 6.50 6.60
N ALA A 95 5.86 7.68 7.19
CA ALA A 95 5.56 8.90 6.44
C ALA A 95 6.73 9.34 5.54
N VAL A 96 7.97 9.19 6.00
CA VAL A 96 9.18 9.48 5.22
C VAL A 96 9.31 8.50 4.06
N VAL A 97 9.20 7.18 4.32
CA VAL A 97 9.27 6.14 3.28
C VAL A 97 8.18 6.36 2.23
N PHE A 98 6.95 6.63 2.67
CA PHE A 98 5.85 6.96 1.77
C PHE A 98 6.18 8.17 0.89
N THR A 99 6.65 9.26 1.50
CA THR A 99 6.98 10.50 0.78
C THR A 99 8.06 10.25 -0.27
N LEU A 100 9.14 9.54 0.08
CA LEU A 100 10.23 9.24 -0.84
C LEU A 100 9.76 8.34 -2.00
N ALA A 101 8.99 7.28 -1.70
CA ALA A 101 8.45 6.38 -2.72
C ALA A 101 7.45 7.09 -3.66
N PHE A 102 6.61 7.97 -3.11
CA PHE A 102 5.68 8.79 -3.87
C PHE A 102 6.42 9.73 -4.82
N LEU A 103 7.38 10.50 -4.31
CA LEU A 103 8.18 11.42 -5.13
C LEU A 103 9.01 10.69 -6.17
N PHE A 104 9.55 9.51 -5.84
CA PHE A 104 10.25 8.64 -6.78
C PHE A 104 9.35 8.25 -7.95
N LEU A 105 8.15 7.70 -7.68
CA LEU A 105 7.27 7.30 -8.78
C LEU A 105 6.71 8.50 -9.55
N VAL A 106 6.47 9.64 -8.90
CA VAL A 106 6.15 10.90 -9.60
C VAL A 106 7.26 11.28 -10.58
N ALA A 107 8.54 11.20 -10.17
CA ALA A 107 9.67 11.50 -11.03
C ALA A 107 9.78 10.53 -12.23
N VAL A 108 9.52 9.24 -12.01
CA VAL A 108 9.46 8.24 -13.09
C VAL A 108 8.30 8.56 -14.06
N ARG A 109 7.10 8.86 -13.54
CA ARG A 109 5.94 9.21 -14.35
C ARG A 109 6.10 10.55 -15.08
N ALA A 110 6.95 11.45 -14.59
CA ALA A 110 7.25 12.73 -15.22
C ALA A 110 8.03 12.59 -16.54
N VAL A 111 8.76 11.49 -16.75
CA VAL A 111 9.51 11.23 -18.00
C VAL A 111 8.55 10.99 -19.16
N ASP A 112 7.50 10.20 -18.93
CA ASP A 112 6.44 9.96 -19.91
C ASP A 112 5.06 9.91 -19.23
N PRO A 113 4.42 11.07 -19.01
CA PRO A 113 3.12 11.13 -18.35
C PRO A 113 1.97 10.66 -19.25
N ALA A 114 2.18 10.55 -20.56
CA ALA A 114 1.10 10.49 -21.55
C ALA A 114 0.35 9.16 -21.56
N VAL A 115 -0.98 9.23 -21.68
CA VAL A 115 -1.84 8.06 -21.85
C VAL A 115 -2.10 7.89 -23.34
N HIS A 116 -1.46 6.89 -23.95
CA HIS A 116 -1.60 6.60 -25.38
C HIS A 116 -2.64 5.49 -25.62
N PRO A 117 -3.53 5.64 -26.62
CA PRO A 117 -4.48 4.58 -26.99
C PRO A 117 -3.79 3.25 -27.37
N SER A 118 -2.62 3.33 -28.02
CA SER A 118 -1.80 2.17 -28.35
C SER A 118 -1.16 1.47 -27.13
N GLY A 119 -1.19 2.12 -25.96
CA GLY A 119 -0.62 1.61 -24.71
C GLY A 119 -1.50 0.63 -23.94
N GLY A 120 -2.68 0.27 -24.47
CA GLY A 120 -3.54 -0.78 -23.91
C GLY A 120 -4.08 -0.46 -22.52
N GLU A 121 -3.53 -1.13 -21.49
CA GLU A 121 -4.02 -1.10 -20.10
C GLU A 121 -4.12 0.32 -19.54
N LYS A 122 -3.13 1.17 -19.82
CA LYS A 122 -3.11 2.55 -19.34
C LYS A 122 -4.29 3.38 -19.90
N PHE A 123 -4.66 3.13 -21.15
CA PHE A 123 -5.80 3.80 -21.79
C PHE A 123 -7.11 3.34 -21.18
N LEU A 124 -7.25 2.03 -20.95
CA LEU A 124 -8.38 1.44 -20.23
C LEU A 124 -8.53 2.07 -18.84
N ASP A 125 -7.46 2.11 -18.05
CA ASP A 125 -7.52 2.64 -16.68
C ASP A 125 -7.91 4.12 -16.64
N TYR A 126 -7.34 4.92 -17.55
CA TYR A 126 -7.68 6.34 -17.64
C TYR A 126 -9.14 6.56 -18.06
N GLY A 127 -9.63 5.74 -18.98
CA GLY A 127 -11.02 5.80 -19.40
C GLY A 127 -11.99 5.36 -18.30
N LEU A 128 -11.66 4.34 -17.50
CA LEU A 128 -12.44 3.94 -16.31
C LEU A 128 -12.50 5.08 -15.28
N LEU A 129 -11.38 5.75 -15.02
CA LEU A 129 -11.35 6.95 -14.18
C LEU A 129 -12.29 8.04 -14.74
N GLY A 130 -12.24 8.27 -16.05
CA GLY A 130 -13.11 9.23 -16.72
C GLY A 130 -14.60 8.87 -16.64
N SER A 131 -14.97 7.60 -16.80
CA SER A 131 -16.35 7.12 -16.63
C SER A 131 -16.84 7.32 -15.20
N LEU A 132 -16.00 7.02 -14.20
CA LEU A 132 -16.35 7.22 -12.79
C LEU A 132 -16.56 8.70 -12.43
N LEU A 133 -15.71 9.61 -12.94
CA LEU A 133 -15.84 11.05 -12.68
C LEU A 133 -17.09 11.69 -13.31
N ARG A 134 -17.69 11.03 -14.31
CA ARG A 134 -18.96 11.48 -14.93
C ARG A 134 -20.19 10.80 -14.31
N ALA A 135 -20.00 9.74 -13.53
CA ALA A 135 -21.09 8.90 -13.07
C ALA A 135 -21.84 9.53 -11.89
N PRO A 136 -23.17 9.70 -11.98
CA PRO A 136 -23.97 10.17 -10.85
C PRO A 136 -24.17 9.08 -9.78
N THR A 137 -24.13 7.81 -10.19
CA THR A 137 -24.32 6.61 -9.34
C THR A 137 -23.46 5.46 -9.85
N LEU A 138 -23.18 4.48 -9.00
CA LEU A 138 -22.48 3.25 -9.36
C LEU A 138 -23.46 2.12 -9.71
N PRO A 139 -23.14 1.24 -10.69
CA PRO A 139 -21.93 1.26 -11.52
C PRO A 139 -21.93 2.39 -12.57
N PRO A 140 -20.75 2.89 -12.99
CA PRO A 140 -20.64 3.90 -14.03
C PRO A 140 -20.97 3.31 -15.41
N GLU A 141 -21.25 4.19 -16.38
CA GLU A 141 -21.40 3.82 -17.79
C GLU A 141 -20.07 3.34 -18.39
N ASP A 142 -20.13 2.28 -19.18
CA ASP A 142 -18.99 1.68 -19.86
C ASP A 142 -18.48 2.57 -20.99
N MET A 143 -17.17 2.84 -20.98
CA MET A 143 -16.54 3.68 -21.99
C MET A 143 -16.49 3.05 -23.39
N TRP A 144 -16.65 1.74 -23.48
CA TRP A 144 -16.68 0.98 -24.73
C TRP A 144 -18.10 0.66 -25.20
N PHE A 145 -19.06 0.62 -24.29
CA PHE A 145 -20.45 0.24 -24.57
C PHE A 145 -21.40 1.30 -24.03
N ALA A 146 -21.75 2.25 -24.90
CA ALA A 146 -22.67 3.34 -24.56
C ALA A 146 -24.01 2.81 -24.03
N GLY A 147 -24.48 3.39 -22.94
CA GLY A 147 -25.72 3.02 -22.23
C GLY A 147 -25.62 1.79 -21.34
N GLU A 148 -24.52 1.02 -21.39
CA GLU A 148 -24.34 -0.18 -20.58
C GLU A 148 -23.47 0.12 -19.34
N PRO A 149 -23.71 -0.57 -18.20
CA PRO A 149 -22.86 -0.42 -17.03
C PRO A 149 -21.51 -1.13 -17.21
N VAL A 150 -20.44 -0.58 -16.63
CA VAL A 150 -19.12 -1.21 -16.60
C VAL A 150 -19.18 -2.60 -15.97
N LYS A 151 -18.72 -3.61 -16.72
CA LYS A 151 -18.57 -5.01 -16.25
C LYS A 151 -17.10 -5.37 -16.00
N TYR A 152 -16.42 -4.55 -15.21
CA TYR A 152 -15.00 -4.71 -14.88
C TYR A 152 -14.73 -4.37 -13.41
N TYR A 153 -13.60 -4.83 -12.85
CA TYR A 153 -13.18 -4.43 -11.51
C TYR A 153 -12.59 -3.02 -11.54
N TYR A 154 -13.33 -2.05 -10.99
CA TYR A 154 -12.95 -0.62 -11.01
C TYR A 154 -12.63 -0.07 -9.61
N GLY A 155 -12.44 -0.91 -8.59
CA GLY A 155 -12.29 -0.45 -7.20
C GLY A 155 -11.12 0.52 -6.98
N GLY A 156 -9.96 0.23 -7.58
CA GLY A 156 -8.80 1.13 -7.54
C GLY A 156 -9.07 2.44 -8.28
N HIS A 157 -9.74 2.39 -9.43
CA HIS A 157 -10.13 3.55 -10.22
C HIS A 157 -11.18 4.40 -9.50
N MET A 158 -12.09 3.79 -8.74
CA MET A 158 -13.06 4.48 -7.89
C MET A 158 -12.37 5.23 -6.76
N LEU A 159 -11.37 4.62 -6.11
CA LEU A 159 -10.54 5.33 -5.14
C LEU A 159 -9.81 6.51 -5.79
N SER A 160 -9.24 6.32 -6.99
CA SER A 160 -8.63 7.41 -7.75
C SER A 160 -9.63 8.51 -8.06
N ALA A 161 -10.87 8.18 -8.43
CA ALA A 161 -11.93 9.17 -8.69
C ALA A 161 -12.29 9.96 -7.42
N LEU A 162 -12.48 9.28 -6.29
CA LEU A 162 -12.77 9.94 -5.00
C LEU A 162 -11.61 10.83 -4.53
N LEU A 163 -10.36 10.42 -4.76
CA LEU A 163 -9.17 11.25 -4.51
C LEU A 163 -9.07 12.44 -5.48
N THR A 164 -9.49 12.24 -6.72
CA THR A 164 -9.56 13.31 -7.74
C THR A 164 -10.54 14.39 -7.32
N GLU A 165 -11.73 13.99 -6.86
CA GLU A 165 -12.72 14.90 -6.25
C GLU A 165 -12.11 15.60 -5.03
N LEU A 166 -11.61 14.84 -4.04
CA LEU A 166 -11.04 15.39 -2.79
C LEU A 166 -9.94 16.43 -3.03
N THR A 167 -9.13 16.24 -4.07
CA THR A 167 -8.02 17.13 -4.40
C THR A 167 -8.39 18.22 -5.40
N PHE A 168 -9.61 18.24 -5.93
CA PHE A 168 -10.05 19.13 -7.00
C PHE A 168 -9.05 19.14 -8.17
N THR A 169 -8.63 17.95 -8.59
CA THR A 169 -7.59 17.79 -9.63
C THR A 169 -8.23 17.33 -10.93
N GLU A 170 -7.75 17.81 -12.08
CA GLU A 170 -8.21 17.26 -13.36
C GLU A 170 -7.72 15.82 -13.56
N ALA A 171 -8.54 14.98 -14.20
CA ALA A 171 -8.24 13.55 -14.44
C ALA A 171 -6.85 13.33 -15.06
N ARG A 172 -6.43 14.21 -15.99
CA ARG A 172 -5.13 14.13 -16.69
C ARG A 172 -3.92 14.13 -15.77
N TYR A 173 -4.02 14.77 -14.59
CA TYR A 173 -2.97 14.74 -13.57
C TYR A 173 -3.24 13.67 -12.52
N ALA A 174 -4.51 13.55 -12.11
CA ALA A 174 -4.91 12.67 -11.02
C ALA A 174 -4.55 11.20 -11.28
N TYR A 175 -4.65 10.73 -12.53
CA TYR A 175 -4.28 9.35 -12.88
C TYR A 175 -2.85 9.00 -12.45
N ASN A 176 -1.89 9.85 -12.78
CA ASN A 176 -0.48 9.62 -12.46
C ASN A 176 -0.18 9.79 -10.97
N LEU A 177 -0.84 10.75 -10.31
CA LEU A 177 -0.66 11.00 -8.87
C LEU A 177 -1.29 9.90 -8.01
N ALA A 178 -2.44 9.36 -8.43
CA ALA A 178 -3.06 8.20 -7.78
C ALA A 178 -2.20 6.94 -7.91
N LEU A 179 -1.67 6.68 -9.11
CA LEU A 179 -0.74 5.59 -9.35
C LEU A 179 0.52 5.72 -8.48
N ALA A 180 1.07 6.93 -8.36
CA ALA A 180 2.19 7.24 -7.47
C ALA A 180 1.85 6.93 -6.00
N GLY A 181 0.65 7.30 -5.55
CA GLY A 181 0.17 6.99 -4.21
C GLY A 181 0.03 5.49 -3.93
N PHE A 182 -0.56 4.72 -4.84
CA PHE A 182 -0.73 3.27 -4.69
C PHE A 182 0.61 2.53 -4.59
N TYR A 183 1.58 2.91 -5.41
CA TYR A 183 2.94 2.39 -5.31
C TYR A 183 3.58 2.75 -3.97
N ALA A 184 3.49 4.02 -3.54
CA ALA A 184 4.08 4.47 -2.28
C ALA A 184 3.47 3.74 -1.07
N MET A 185 2.16 3.48 -1.09
CA MET A 185 1.47 2.64 -0.10
C MET A 185 2.04 1.22 -0.07
N LEU A 186 2.24 0.59 -1.23
CA LEU A 186 2.80 -0.75 -1.31
C LEU A 186 4.22 -0.80 -0.72
N VAL A 187 5.08 0.14 -1.10
CA VAL A 187 6.47 0.23 -0.59
C VAL A 187 6.48 0.42 0.92
N THR A 188 5.65 1.33 1.43
CA THR A 188 5.58 1.64 2.88
C THR A 188 5.07 0.45 3.67
N ALA A 189 4.02 -0.24 3.19
CA ALA A 189 3.50 -1.44 3.81
C ALA A 189 4.54 -2.58 3.81
N ALA A 190 5.29 -2.75 2.72
CA ALA A 190 6.36 -3.75 2.65
C ALA A 190 7.51 -3.43 3.63
N TYR A 191 7.91 -2.16 3.73
CA TYR A 191 8.95 -1.70 4.65
C TYR A 191 8.57 -1.97 6.11
N GLY A 192 7.36 -1.62 6.52
CA GLY A 192 6.87 -1.83 7.90
C GLY A 192 6.84 -3.30 8.34
N GLN A 193 6.79 -4.24 7.39
CA GLN A 193 6.82 -5.68 7.68
C GLN A 193 8.23 -6.24 7.89
N GLN A 194 9.26 -5.60 7.32
CA GLN A 194 10.64 -6.10 7.37
C GLN A 194 11.27 -5.98 8.76
N ASP A 195 10.90 -4.96 9.54
CA ASP A 195 11.44 -4.72 10.90
C ASP A 195 11.18 -5.89 11.88
N ARG A 196 10.14 -6.69 11.62
CA ARG A 196 9.85 -7.92 12.38
C ARG A 196 10.86 -9.05 12.12
N SER A 197 11.56 -9.03 10.99
CA SER A 197 12.44 -10.14 10.57
C SER A 197 13.78 -10.13 11.29
N GLU A 198 14.36 -8.95 11.55
CA GLU A 198 15.65 -8.83 12.22
C GLU A 198 15.58 -9.32 13.67
N HIS A 199 14.52 -8.96 14.40
CA HIS A 199 14.32 -9.43 15.78
C HIS A 199 14.08 -10.95 15.90
N ARG A 200 13.58 -11.62 14.85
CA ARG A 200 13.42 -13.09 14.85
C ARG A 200 14.73 -13.80 14.50
N LEU A 201 15.56 -13.23 13.62
CA LEU A 201 16.90 -13.73 13.32
C LEU A 201 17.86 -13.60 14.50
N VAL A 202 17.80 -12.50 15.27
CA VAL A 202 18.61 -12.33 16.49
C VAL A 202 18.19 -13.29 17.61
N ARG A 203 16.90 -13.65 17.73
CA ARG A 203 16.44 -14.69 18.67
C ARG A 203 16.78 -16.13 18.26
N LEU A 204 16.99 -16.38 16.97
CA LEU A 204 17.49 -17.67 16.45
C LEU A 204 19.02 -17.76 16.46
N GLY A 205 19.73 -16.64 16.58
CA GLY A 205 21.19 -16.58 16.74
C GLY A 205 21.75 -17.57 17.78
N PRO A 206 21.23 -17.63 19.02
CA PRO A 206 21.73 -18.59 20.02
C PRO A 206 21.28 -20.05 19.78
N LEU A 207 20.21 -20.29 19.01
CA LEU A 207 19.75 -21.66 18.65
C LEU A 207 20.52 -22.22 17.43
N LEU A 208 20.86 -21.36 16.47
CA LEU A 208 21.74 -21.67 15.34
C LEU A 208 23.21 -21.77 15.78
N ALA A 209 23.66 -20.94 16.72
CA ALA A 209 25.00 -21.07 17.31
C ALA A 209 25.17 -22.39 18.10
N ARG A 210 24.12 -22.86 18.80
CA ARG A 210 24.13 -24.18 19.47
C ARG A 210 24.19 -25.35 18.48
N SER A 211 23.56 -25.24 17.31
CA SER A 211 23.59 -26.29 16.30
C SER A 211 24.89 -26.31 15.48
N VAL A 212 25.50 -25.15 15.23
CA VAL A 212 26.84 -25.06 14.61
C VAL A 212 27.94 -25.59 15.55
N LEU A 213 27.86 -25.31 16.86
CA LEU A 213 28.79 -25.88 17.85
C LEU A 213 28.66 -27.41 17.99
N PHE A 214 27.43 -27.95 17.92
CA PHE A 214 27.19 -29.40 17.93
C PHE A 214 27.72 -30.09 16.66
N LEU A 215 27.58 -29.46 15.49
CA LEU A 215 28.12 -29.95 14.22
C LEU A 215 29.65 -29.85 14.15
N SER A 216 30.27 -28.85 14.80
CA SER A 216 31.73 -28.79 14.93
C SER A 216 32.30 -29.86 15.86
N ALA A 217 31.55 -30.26 16.92
CA ALA A 217 31.95 -31.36 17.79
C ALA A 217 31.88 -32.73 17.09
N LEU A 218 30.91 -32.94 16.19
CA LEU A 218 30.78 -34.17 15.39
C LEU A 218 31.87 -34.30 14.31
N ARG A 219 32.38 -33.19 13.76
CA ARG A 219 33.49 -33.21 12.78
C ARG A 219 34.85 -33.59 13.38
N VAL A 220 35.08 -33.34 14.67
CA VAL A 220 36.36 -33.71 15.33
C VAL A 220 36.41 -35.21 15.64
N THR A 221 35.27 -35.85 15.91
CA THR A 221 35.24 -37.28 16.24
C THR A 221 35.29 -38.19 15.01
N CYS A 222 34.78 -37.75 13.85
CA CYS A 222 34.73 -38.58 12.65
C CYS A 222 36.07 -38.65 11.87
N ARG A 223 36.92 -37.61 11.98
CA ARG A 223 38.20 -37.56 11.24
C ARG A 223 39.32 -38.44 11.85
N ARG A 224 39.09 -39.09 13.00
CA ARG A 224 40.04 -40.03 13.61
C ARG A 224 39.79 -41.50 13.26
N ARG A 225 38.68 -41.86 12.57
CA ARG A 225 38.29 -43.29 12.43
C ARG A 225 38.25 -43.86 11.00
N PHE A 226 38.47 -43.06 9.94
CA PHE A 226 38.37 -43.52 8.54
C PHE A 226 39.57 -43.12 7.66
N GLY A 227 40.79 -43.27 8.19
CA GLY A 227 42.05 -42.99 7.47
C GLY A 227 42.61 -44.15 6.64
N HIS A 228 41.93 -45.29 6.58
CA HIS A 228 42.40 -46.45 5.80
C HIS A 228 41.24 -47.09 5.04
N CYS A 229 41.54 -47.51 3.80
CA CYS A 229 40.66 -48.17 2.83
C CYS A 229 39.84 -47.21 1.95
N CYS A 230 40.41 -46.83 0.80
CA CYS A 230 39.73 -46.93 -0.50
C CYS A 230 40.72 -46.56 -1.62
N GLY A 231 41.62 -47.50 -1.94
CA GLY A 231 42.05 -47.68 -3.32
C GLY A 231 41.33 -48.92 -3.82
N LEU A 232 40.57 -48.82 -4.91
CA LEU A 232 40.33 -49.88 -5.90
C LEU A 232 39.20 -49.47 -6.87
N PHE A 233 39.60 -49.43 -8.13
CA PHE A 233 38.88 -49.67 -9.38
C PHE A 233 38.33 -48.53 -10.24
N PRO A 234 38.53 -48.63 -11.58
CA PRO A 234 38.57 -47.52 -12.52
C PRO A 234 37.32 -47.40 -13.40
N MET A 235 37.24 -46.25 -14.07
CA MET A 235 36.24 -45.92 -15.08
C MET A 235 36.26 -46.88 -16.28
N ARG A 236 35.06 -47.31 -16.68
CA ARG A 236 34.63 -47.40 -18.07
C ARG A 236 33.29 -46.68 -18.19
#